data_AF-A0A1Q8QG23-F1
#
_entry.id   AF-A0A1Q8QG23-F1
#
_cell.length_a   1.000
_cell.length_b   1.000
_cell.length_c   1.000
_cell.angle_alpha   90.00
_cell.angle_beta   90.00
_cell.angle_gamma   90.00
#
_symmetry.space_group_name_H-M   'P 1'
#
loop_
_entity.id
_entity.type
_entity.pdbx_description
1 polymer ?
#
loop_
_entity_poly.entity_id
_entity_poly.type
_entity_poly.pdbx_seq_one_letter_code
_entity_poly.pdbx_strand_id
1 'polypeptide(L)'
;MPMVATQRPYTLFVVPDDEPINPREEWDNFGTMVCFHRRYTLGDEHHYDDAEEFFRKLVQDSIPDQDVISYIKNGNVDGLKLEYNKSAHEWELNSYSDFFKKWYTEYTLSAPLKGSETELSEAILEQMQWQDLKTLSEKAYSILPVYMYDHSGLTVNTTGFSCPWDSGLLGWIYAPHDKIKEEFGEVTPETIKKAEKLLDGEVKDYDYYLTGQCYGFRLYKQEEEIDSCWGFLGDFRDVQDSIKGHLPDECKDIVEILQERWDNASVEDILEEIQEHEDKDELDCGLDDELTDEMEM
;
A
#
# COMPACT_ATOMS: atom_id res chain seq x y z
N MET A 1 -8.90 19.59 -7.67
CA MET A 1 -9.93 20.51 -8.19
C MET A 1 -11.26 19.78 -8.19
N PRO A 2 -12.38 20.45 -7.89
CA PRO A 2 -13.69 19.83 -7.97
C PRO A 2 -14.06 19.54 -9.43
N MET A 3 -14.82 18.48 -9.65
CA MET A 3 -15.41 18.12 -10.92
C MET A 3 -16.92 18.07 -10.76
N VAL A 4 -17.63 18.59 -11.76
CA VAL A 4 -19.07 18.72 -11.69
C VAL A 4 -19.73 18.26 -12.99
N ALA A 5 -20.90 17.66 -12.86
CA ALA A 5 -21.78 17.29 -13.96
C ALA A 5 -23.23 17.49 -13.55
N THR A 6 -24.07 17.84 -14.52
CA THR A 6 -25.52 17.96 -14.33
C THR A 6 -26.26 17.11 -15.35
N GLN A 7 -27.14 16.23 -14.86
CA GLN A 7 -28.13 15.49 -15.62
C GLN A 7 -29.47 15.70 -14.91
N ARG A 8 -30.24 16.71 -15.35
CA ARG A 8 -31.45 17.16 -14.65
C ARG A 8 -32.38 15.98 -14.28
N PRO A 9 -32.89 15.93 -13.04
CA PRO A 9 -32.79 16.96 -11.99
C PRO A 9 -31.52 16.86 -11.11
N TYR A 10 -30.53 16.04 -11.48
CA TYR A 10 -29.39 15.72 -10.64
C TYR A 10 -28.14 16.53 -10.99
N THR A 11 -27.38 16.91 -9.97
CA THR A 11 -26.04 17.51 -10.10
C THR A 11 -25.07 16.76 -9.21
N LEU A 12 -23.96 16.28 -9.77
CA LEU A 12 -22.93 15.53 -9.07
C LEU A 12 -21.67 16.36 -8.94
N PHE A 13 -21.18 16.50 -7.72
CA PHE A 13 -19.85 17.00 -7.42
C PHE A 13 -18.95 15.84 -7.04
N VAL A 14 -17.76 15.77 -7.63
CA VAL A 14 -16.65 14.93 -7.17
C VAL A 14 -15.52 15.85 -6.75
N VAL A 15 -15.12 15.77 -5.49
CA VAL A 15 -14.20 16.72 -4.87
C VAL A 15 -13.01 15.99 -4.26
N PRO A 16 -11.80 16.58 -4.29
CA PRO A 16 -10.70 16.08 -3.49
C PRO A 16 -11.09 16.06 -2.01
N ASP A 17 -10.64 15.03 -1.31
CA ASP A 17 -10.75 14.95 0.13
C ASP A 17 -9.56 15.67 0.77
N ASP A 18 -9.84 16.75 1.50
CA ASP A 18 -8.83 17.57 2.17
C ASP A 18 -8.47 17.00 3.57
N GLU A 19 -9.28 16.10 4.11
CA GLU A 19 -9.07 15.42 5.40
C GLU A 19 -9.18 13.89 5.23
N PRO A 20 -8.40 13.27 4.31
CA PRO A 20 -8.53 11.86 4.03
C PRO A 20 -8.05 11.03 5.22
N ILE A 21 -8.77 9.94 5.46
CA ILE A 21 -8.41 8.96 6.49
C ILE A 21 -7.16 8.19 6.06
N ASN A 22 -6.18 8.04 6.97
CA ASN A 22 -4.98 7.26 6.72
C ASN A 22 -5.32 5.77 6.68
N PRO A 23 -5.17 5.07 5.53
CA PRO A 23 -5.55 3.67 5.42
C PRO A 23 -4.68 2.75 6.28
N ARG A 24 -3.48 3.16 6.72
CA ARG A 24 -2.64 2.34 7.61
C ARG A 24 -2.96 2.48 9.09
N GLU A 25 -3.72 3.51 9.47
CA GLU A 25 -4.11 3.73 10.88
C GLU A 25 -5.56 3.30 11.14
N GLU A 26 -6.45 3.49 10.17
CA GLU A 26 -7.89 3.36 10.40
C GLU A 26 -8.56 2.20 9.66
N TRP A 27 -7.89 1.57 8.68
CA TRP A 27 -8.47 0.44 7.95
C TRP A 27 -8.05 -0.91 8.54
N ASP A 28 -8.93 -1.92 8.38
CA ASP A 28 -8.62 -3.31 8.72
C ASP A 28 -7.87 -3.98 7.56
N ASN A 29 -6.55 -3.82 7.56
CA ASN A 29 -5.68 -4.34 6.51
C ASN A 29 -5.39 -5.84 6.68
N PHE A 30 -5.25 -6.53 5.55
CA PHE A 30 -4.74 -7.88 5.48
C PHE A 30 -3.24 -7.95 5.81
N GLY A 31 -2.43 -7.06 5.25
CA GLY A 31 -1.00 -6.98 5.51
C GLY A 31 -0.62 -6.10 6.69
N THR A 32 0.57 -6.35 7.25
CA THR A 32 1.27 -5.42 8.15
C THR A 32 2.44 -4.79 7.40
N MET A 33 2.54 -3.46 7.40
CA MET A 33 3.56 -2.70 6.68
C MET A 33 4.56 -2.08 7.67
N VAL A 34 5.81 -2.53 7.66
CA VAL A 34 6.89 -2.06 8.53
C VAL A 34 7.89 -1.25 7.71
N CYS A 35 8.08 0.01 8.06
CA CYS A 35 8.86 0.97 7.27
C CYS A 35 9.91 1.69 8.12
N PHE A 36 11.13 1.79 7.59
CA PHE A 36 12.27 2.38 8.27
C PHE A 36 12.69 3.68 7.56
N HIS A 37 12.16 4.82 8.02
CA HIS A 37 12.53 6.13 7.47
C HIS A 37 12.94 7.13 8.54
N ARG A 38 13.94 7.98 8.23
CA ARG A 38 14.51 8.93 9.20
C ARG A 38 13.69 10.21 9.38
N ARG A 39 12.90 10.58 8.38
CA ARG A 39 12.16 11.87 8.34
C ARG A 39 10.66 11.73 8.52
N TYR A 40 10.12 10.55 8.19
CA TYR A 40 8.68 10.31 8.12
C TYR A 40 8.38 9.06 8.93
N THR A 41 7.23 9.06 9.59
CA THR A 41 6.62 7.84 10.14
C THR A 41 5.68 7.33 9.07
N LEU A 42 6.02 6.20 8.45
CA LEU A 42 5.28 5.61 7.33
C LEU A 42 4.91 4.17 7.66
N GLY A 43 3.88 3.64 6.99
CA GLY A 43 3.37 2.29 7.26
C GLY A 43 2.67 2.21 8.61
N ASP A 44 2.65 1.01 9.19
CA ASP A 44 2.06 0.73 10.50
C ASP A 44 3.03 1.09 11.62
N GLU A 45 2.47 1.40 12.80
CA GLU A 45 3.28 1.59 14.00
C GLU A 45 4.01 0.30 14.40
N HIS A 46 5.31 0.43 14.68
CA HIS A 46 6.14 -0.67 15.19
C HIS A 46 7.26 -0.16 16.11
N HIS A 47 7.94 -1.09 16.76
CA HIS A 47 9.03 -0.80 17.70
C HIS A 47 10.36 -1.47 17.34
N TYR A 48 10.49 -1.99 16.11
CA TYR A 48 11.76 -2.45 15.57
C TYR A 48 12.68 -1.27 15.26
N ASP A 49 13.94 -1.37 15.70
CA ASP A 49 14.98 -0.38 15.42
C ASP A 49 15.46 -0.46 13.96
N ASP A 50 15.52 -1.68 13.41
CA ASP A 50 15.97 -1.95 12.04
C ASP A 50 15.40 -3.25 11.44
N ALA A 51 15.78 -3.51 10.19
CA ALA A 51 15.37 -4.68 9.44
C ALA A 51 15.86 -6.01 10.06
N GLU A 52 17.04 -6.02 10.67
CA GLU A 52 17.58 -7.24 11.28
C GLU A 52 16.76 -7.63 12.49
N GLU A 53 16.43 -6.66 13.37
CA GLU A 53 15.54 -6.90 14.51
C GLU A 53 14.16 -7.38 14.06
N PHE A 54 13.57 -6.71 13.06
CA PHE A 54 12.27 -7.10 12.52
C PHE A 54 12.25 -8.56 12.01
N PHE A 55 13.15 -8.92 11.09
CA PHE A 55 13.15 -10.29 10.54
C PHE A 55 13.59 -11.32 11.57
N ARG A 56 14.52 -10.98 12.48
CA ARG A 56 14.90 -11.85 13.59
C ARG A 56 13.68 -12.18 14.45
N LYS A 57 12.84 -11.19 14.75
CA LYS A 57 11.61 -11.41 15.52
C LYS A 57 10.63 -12.34 14.79
N LEU A 58 10.42 -12.13 13.49
CA LEU A 58 9.57 -13.04 12.68
C LEU A 58 10.09 -14.48 12.69
N VAL A 59 11.40 -14.67 12.56
CA VAL A 59 12.02 -16.00 12.59
C VAL A 59 11.87 -16.64 13.96
N GLN A 60 12.13 -15.91 15.05
CA GLN A 60 11.98 -16.41 16.43
C GLN A 60 10.54 -16.86 16.74
N ASP A 61 9.54 -16.14 16.23
CA ASP A 61 8.15 -16.40 16.56
C ASP A 61 7.56 -17.58 15.77
N SER A 62 8.10 -17.88 14.58
CA SER A 62 7.45 -18.79 13.63
C SER A 62 8.31 -19.93 13.10
N ILE A 63 9.63 -19.87 13.22
CA ILE A 63 10.55 -20.85 12.64
C ILE A 63 11.16 -21.72 13.75
N PRO A 64 11.06 -23.07 13.67
CA PRO A 64 11.68 -23.94 14.65
C PRO A 64 13.20 -23.78 14.72
N ASP A 65 13.78 -23.85 15.92
CA ASP A 65 15.23 -23.75 16.14
C ASP A 65 16.06 -24.72 15.27
N GLN A 66 15.53 -25.92 15.05
CA GLN A 66 16.17 -26.94 14.21
C GLN A 66 16.29 -26.50 12.76
N ASP A 67 15.34 -25.72 12.25
CA ASP A 67 15.34 -25.21 10.89
C ASP A 67 16.40 -24.11 10.73
N VAL A 68 16.56 -23.24 11.73
CA VAL A 68 17.63 -22.22 11.77
C VAL A 68 19.01 -22.90 11.80
N ILE A 69 19.19 -23.86 12.70
CA ILE A 69 20.45 -24.63 12.81
C ILE A 69 20.74 -25.40 11.52
N SER A 70 19.72 -25.96 10.87
CA SER A 70 19.88 -26.68 9.61
C SER A 70 20.24 -25.74 8.46
N TYR A 71 19.68 -24.53 8.44
CA TYR A 71 19.95 -23.52 7.42
C TYR A 71 21.44 -23.13 7.39
N ILE A 72 22.04 -22.84 8.56
CA ILE A 72 23.48 -22.57 8.64
C ILE A 72 24.34 -23.80 8.33
N LYS A 73 23.95 -24.99 8.80
CA LYS A 73 24.71 -26.24 8.52
C LYS A 73 24.77 -26.58 7.04
N ASN A 74 23.76 -26.17 6.27
CA ASN A 74 23.73 -26.34 4.83
C ASN A 74 24.63 -25.34 4.08
N GLY A 75 25.24 -24.39 4.79
CA GLY A 75 26.12 -23.37 4.20
C GLY A 75 25.35 -22.30 3.43
N ASN A 76 24.09 -22.04 3.79
CA ASN A 76 23.26 -21.05 3.11
C ASN A 76 23.57 -19.60 3.52
N VAL A 77 24.35 -19.39 4.58
CA VAL A 77 24.70 -18.07 5.10
C VAL A 77 26.14 -17.74 4.72
N ASP A 78 26.33 -16.70 3.92
CA ASP A 78 27.66 -16.22 3.58
C ASP A 78 28.31 -15.57 4.80
N GLY A 79 29.55 -15.98 5.10
CA GLY A 79 30.30 -15.40 6.21
C GLY A 79 29.91 -15.89 7.61
N LEU A 80 29.01 -16.89 7.74
CA LEU A 80 28.70 -17.52 9.03
C LEU A 80 28.83 -19.04 8.92
N LYS A 81 29.48 -19.68 9.90
CA LYS A 81 29.71 -21.14 9.91
C LYS A 81 29.54 -21.72 11.29
N LEU A 82 28.96 -22.91 11.34
CA LEU A 82 28.87 -23.71 12.55
C LEU A 82 29.78 -24.94 12.42
N GLU A 83 30.83 -25.00 13.21
CA GLU A 83 31.86 -26.04 13.11
C GLU A 83 31.99 -26.82 14.42
N TYR A 84 32.28 -28.13 14.32
CA TYR A 84 32.49 -28.97 15.50
C TYR A 84 33.98 -29.12 15.82
N ASN A 85 34.41 -28.55 16.94
CA ASN A 85 35.75 -28.72 17.48
C ASN A 85 35.85 -30.03 18.26
N LYS A 86 36.45 -31.04 17.62
CA LYS A 86 36.66 -32.37 18.22
C LYS A 86 37.56 -32.38 19.45
N SER A 87 38.49 -31.43 19.57
CA SER A 87 39.45 -31.41 20.68
C SER A 87 38.81 -30.84 21.94
N ALA A 88 38.03 -29.76 21.79
CA ALA A 88 37.29 -29.13 22.87
C ALA A 88 35.97 -29.84 23.19
N HIS A 89 35.45 -30.67 22.27
CA HIS A 89 34.09 -31.23 22.33
C HIS A 89 33.02 -30.12 22.35
N GLU A 90 33.22 -29.11 21.50
CA GLU A 90 32.39 -27.90 21.43
C GLU A 90 31.98 -27.62 19.98
N TRP A 91 30.83 -26.96 19.83
CA TRP A 91 30.40 -26.32 18.61
C TRP A 91 30.82 -24.86 18.63
N GLU A 92 31.40 -24.39 17.54
CA GLU A 92 31.90 -23.03 17.37
C GLU A 92 31.07 -22.36 16.26
N LEU A 93 30.41 -21.25 16.61
CA LEU A 93 29.80 -20.34 15.66
C LEU A 93 30.84 -19.30 15.26
N ASN A 94 31.23 -19.31 13.99
CA ASN A 94 32.27 -18.45 13.45
C ASN A 94 31.68 -17.46 12.45
N SER A 95 31.99 -16.18 12.60
CA SER A 95 31.67 -15.12 11.63
C SER A 95 32.92 -14.73 10.82
N TYR A 96 32.73 -14.23 9.61
CA TYR A 96 33.80 -13.72 8.76
C TYR A 96 33.78 -12.19 8.74
N SER A 97 34.86 -11.58 9.23
CA SER A 97 35.05 -10.14 9.08
C SER A 97 35.66 -9.83 7.73
N ASP A 98 34.88 -9.18 6.88
CA ASP A 98 35.36 -8.69 5.60
C ASP A 98 36.42 -7.60 5.72
N PHE A 99 36.37 -6.80 6.79
CA PHE A 99 37.34 -5.75 7.06
C PHE A 99 38.72 -6.33 7.42
N PHE A 100 38.75 -7.32 8.33
CA PHE A 100 40.00 -7.95 8.76
C PHE A 100 40.43 -9.13 7.88
N LYS A 101 39.56 -9.57 6.95
CA LYS A 101 39.73 -10.76 6.11
C LYS A 101 40.06 -12.00 6.94
N LYS A 102 39.32 -12.19 8.04
CA LYS A 102 39.55 -13.26 9.05
C LYS A 102 38.25 -13.76 9.66
N TRP A 103 38.29 -15.01 10.10
CA TRP A 103 37.23 -15.65 10.88
C TRP A 103 37.40 -15.37 12.37
N TYR A 104 36.30 -15.16 13.06
CA TYR A 104 36.20 -14.94 14.51
C TYR A 104 35.18 -15.92 15.09
N THR A 105 35.48 -16.44 16.28
CA THR A 105 34.52 -17.26 17.04
C THR A 105 33.64 -16.34 17.86
N GLU A 106 32.36 -16.29 17.51
CA GLU A 106 31.36 -15.45 18.17
C GLU A 106 30.74 -16.18 19.37
N TYR A 107 30.49 -17.48 19.20
CA TYR A 107 29.83 -18.29 20.21
C TYR A 107 30.43 -19.69 20.29
N THR A 108 30.51 -20.25 21.49
CA THR A 108 30.86 -21.66 21.69
C THR A 108 29.84 -22.35 22.59
N LEU A 109 29.53 -23.61 22.27
CA LEU A 109 28.56 -24.41 22.98
C LEU A 109 29.07 -25.84 23.17
N SER A 110 29.00 -26.38 24.39
CA SER A 110 29.42 -27.75 24.66
C SER A 110 28.56 -28.79 23.92
N ALA A 111 29.18 -29.82 23.36
CA ALA A 111 28.46 -30.94 22.75
C ALA A 111 27.96 -31.95 23.80
N PRO A 112 26.85 -32.67 23.56
CA PRO A 112 26.01 -32.65 22.36
C PRO A 112 25.03 -31.47 22.31
N LEU A 113 24.61 -31.05 21.11
CA LEU A 113 23.61 -29.97 20.91
C LEU A 113 22.22 -30.25 21.48
N LYS A 114 21.95 -31.51 21.82
CA LYS A 114 20.63 -31.96 22.26
C LYS A 114 20.27 -31.29 23.58
N GLY A 115 19.21 -30.48 23.59
CA GLY A 115 18.75 -29.71 24.74
C GLY A 115 19.29 -28.28 24.81
N SER A 116 20.03 -27.83 23.80
CA SER A 116 20.63 -26.48 23.71
C SER A 116 20.37 -25.84 22.35
N GLU A 117 19.33 -26.29 21.64
CA GLU A 117 19.04 -25.83 20.29
C GLU A 117 18.49 -24.40 20.26
N THR A 118 17.69 -24.00 21.25
CA THR A 118 17.20 -22.62 21.39
C THR A 118 18.35 -21.65 21.61
N GLU A 119 19.24 -21.94 22.56
CA GLU A 119 20.42 -21.12 22.85
C GLU A 119 21.33 -20.96 21.61
N LEU A 120 21.56 -22.05 20.88
CA LEU A 120 22.33 -21.98 19.64
C LEU A 120 21.60 -21.22 18.53
N SER A 121 20.28 -21.43 18.39
CA SER A 121 19.43 -20.74 17.42
C SER A 121 19.47 -19.23 17.65
N GLU A 122 19.28 -18.78 18.90
CA GLU A 122 19.39 -17.38 19.29
C GLU A 122 20.76 -16.80 18.92
N ALA A 123 21.85 -17.48 19.31
CA ALA A 123 23.21 -17.06 18.96
C ALA A 123 23.45 -16.98 17.44
N ILE A 124 22.86 -17.88 16.65
CA ILE A 124 22.92 -17.82 15.18
C ILE A 124 22.17 -16.59 14.66
N LEU A 125 20.94 -16.35 15.11
CA LEU A 125 20.09 -15.25 14.65
C LEU A 125 20.67 -13.87 15.00
N GLU A 126 21.44 -13.75 16.08
CA GLU A 126 22.17 -12.53 16.43
C GLU A 126 23.26 -12.17 15.42
N GLN A 127 23.82 -13.17 14.70
CA GLN A 127 24.90 -12.96 13.74
C GLN A 127 24.42 -12.91 12.29
N MET A 128 23.15 -13.25 12.02
CA MET A 128 22.60 -13.27 10.67
C MET A 128 22.26 -11.86 10.17
N GLN A 129 22.50 -11.64 8.88
CA GLN A 129 22.06 -10.44 8.19
C GLN A 129 20.58 -10.56 7.80
N TRP A 130 19.91 -9.41 7.62
CA TRP A 130 18.47 -9.37 7.36
C TRP A 130 18.05 -10.17 6.12
N GLN A 131 18.91 -10.34 5.11
CA GLN A 131 18.62 -11.09 3.89
C GLN A 131 18.41 -12.58 4.18
N ASP A 132 19.25 -13.16 5.05
CA ASP A 132 19.14 -14.57 5.45
C ASP A 132 17.94 -14.77 6.39
N LEU A 133 17.74 -13.83 7.32
CA LEU A 133 16.57 -13.81 8.21
C LEU A 133 15.26 -13.70 7.41
N LYS A 134 15.22 -12.83 6.40
CA LYS A 134 14.09 -12.71 5.47
C LYS A 134 13.84 -14.04 4.76
N THR A 135 14.88 -14.66 4.20
CA THR A 135 14.76 -15.95 3.51
C THR A 135 14.21 -17.05 4.43
N LEU A 136 14.61 -17.06 5.70
CA LEU A 136 14.04 -17.98 6.69
C LEU A 136 12.56 -17.67 6.99
N SER A 137 12.22 -16.39 7.15
CA SER A 137 10.84 -15.95 7.44
C SER A 137 9.86 -16.28 6.30
N GLU A 138 10.31 -16.32 5.05
CA GLU A 138 9.47 -16.68 3.88
C GLU A 138 8.88 -18.10 3.94
N LYS A 139 9.37 -18.97 4.84
CA LYS A 139 8.75 -20.27 5.12
C LYS A 139 7.38 -20.15 5.80
N ALA A 140 7.16 -19.06 6.55
CA ALA A 140 5.97 -18.85 7.36
C ALA A 140 5.21 -17.55 6.99
N TYR A 141 5.76 -16.71 6.13
CA TYR A 141 5.20 -15.42 5.75
C TYR A 141 5.32 -15.16 4.25
N SER A 142 4.31 -14.48 3.68
CA SER A 142 4.44 -13.82 2.38
C SER A 142 4.87 -12.37 2.62
N ILE A 143 5.97 -11.95 1.99
CA ILE A 143 6.64 -10.67 2.27
C ILE A 143 7.01 -9.98 0.95
N LEU A 144 6.53 -8.75 0.76
CA LEU A 144 6.92 -7.89 -0.36
C LEU A 144 7.77 -6.72 0.14
N PRO A 145 8.82 -6.32 -0.60
CA PRO A 145 9.53 -5.08 -0.31
C PRO A 145 8.62 -3.89 -0.60
N VAL A 146 8.81 -2.80 0.15
CA VAL A 146 8.20 -1.50 -0.12
C VAL A 146 9.33 -0.53 -0.39
N TYR A 147 9.27 0.13 -1.54
CA TYR A 147 10.21 1.17 -1.95
C TYR A 147 9.54 2.53 -1.89
N MET A 148 10.34 3.57 -1.68
CA MET A 148 9.87 4.95 -1.66
C MET A 148 10.66 5.79 -2.66
N TYR A 149 9.99 6.79 -3.24
CA TYR A 149 10.60 7.89 -3.98
C TYR A 149 10.18 9.22 -3.34
N ASP A 150 11.16 10.05 -2.97
CA ASP A 150 10.98 11.34 -2.30
C ASP A 150 11.57 12.48 -3.16
N HIS A 151 10.74 13.11 -4.00
CA HIS A 151 11.14 14.24 -4.83
C HIS A 151 9.98 15.21 -5.09
N SER A 152 9.79 16.16 -4.17
CA SER A 152 8.67 17.13 -4.16
C SER A 152 7.29 16.51 -3.88
N GLY A 153 7.28 15.26 -3.43
CA GLY A 153 6.11 14.44 -3.08
C GLY A 153 6.62 13.05 -2.69
N LEU A 154 5.79 12.30 -1.95
CA LEU A 154 6.09 10.94 -1.54
C LEU A 154 5.26 9.96 -2.37
N THR A 155 5.90 8.92 -2.88
CA THR A 155 5.23 7.79 -3.51
C THR A 155 5.94 6.49 -3.15
N VAL A 156 5.17 5.41 -3.03
CA VAL A 156 5.62 4.09 -2.64
C VAL A 156 5.11 3.00 -3.58
N ASN A 157 5.87 1.92 -3.74
CA ASN A 157 5.43 0.74 -4.49
C ASN A 157 6.20 -0.52 -4.06
N THR A 158 5.83 -1.68 -4.62
CA THR A 158 6.50 -2.97 -4.32
C THR A 158 7.59 -3.37 -5.30
N THR A 159 7.79 -2.61 -6.38
CA THR A 159 8.62 -3.01 -7.53
C THR A 159 9.91 -2.19 -7.67
N GLY A 160 10.04 -1.09 -6.94
CA GLY A 160 11.16 -0.18 -6.96
C GLY A 160 11.00 0.98 -7.93
N PHE A 161 11.99 1.86 -7.93
CA PHE A 161 12.11 2.98 -8.86
C PHE A 161 13.47 2.94 -9.55
N SER A 162 13.55 3.54 -10.73
CA SER A 162 14.80 3.58 -11.49
C SER A 162 15.79 4.64 -10.99
N CYS A 163 15.34 5.62 -10.20
CA CYS A 163 16.16 6.74 -9.73
C CYS A 163 17.04 6.31 -8.54
N PRO A 164 18.38 6.28 -8.66
CA PRO A 164 19.24 5.81 -7.57
C PRO A 164 19.48 6.84 -6.45
N TRP A 165 19.04 8.09 -6.63
CA TRP A 165 19.34 9.19 -5.69
C TRP A 165 18.20 9.44 -4.72
N ASP A 166 16.99 9.52 -5.26
CA ASP A 166 15.79 9.91 -4.53
C ASP A 166 14.87 8.72 -4.22
N SER A 167 15.30 7.50 -4.57
CA SER A 167 14.59 6.27 -4.22
C SER A 167 15.42 5.29 -3.41
N GLY A 168 14.73 4.45 -2.66
CA GLY A 168 15.36 3.40 -1.89
C GLY A 168 14.35 2.43 -1.30
N LEU A 169 14.87 1.34 -0.73
CA LEU A 169 14.09 0.42 0.07
C LEU A 169 13.60 1.15 1.33
N LEU A 170 12.29 1.21 1.50
CA LEU A 170 11.64 1.82 2.66
C LEU A 170 11.38 0.78 3.75
N GLY A 171 10.96 -0.42 3.36
CA GLY A 171 10.53 -1.43 4.32
C GLY A 171 9.91 -2.65 3.65
N TRP A 172 8.96 -3.28 4.34
CA TRP A 172 8.27 -4.48 3.86
C TRP A 172 6.81 -4.50 4.30
N ILE A 173 5.97 -5.04 3.45
CA ILE A 173 4.61 -5.44 3.80
C ILE A 173 4.54 -6.96 3.84
N TYR A 174 3.89 -7.53 4.85
CA TYR A 174 3.85 -8.98 5.05
C TYR A 174 2.54 -9.50 5.63
N ALA A 175 2.28 -10.78 5.41
CA ALA A 175 1.20 -11.53 6.03
C ALA A 175 1.65 -12.95 6.41
N PRO A 176 1.26 -13.46 7.60
CA PRO A 176 1.56 -14.83 7.99
C PRO A 176 0.78 -15.83 7.13
N HIS A 177 1.38 -16.99 6.87
CA HIS A 177 0.76 -18.09 6.15
C HIS A 177 -0.53 -18.59 6.81
N ASP A 178 -0.65 -18.46 8.13
CA ASP A 178 -1.90 -18.77 8.84
C ASP A 178 -3.04 -17.83 8.44
N LYS A 179 -2.80 -16.52 8.29
CA LYS A 179 -3.80 -15.55 7.82
C LYS A 179 -4.14 -15.78 6.34
N ILE A 180 -3.14 -16.14 5.51
CA ILE A 180 -3.37 -16.58 4.13
C ILE A 180 -4.28 -17.82 4.11
N LYS A 181 -4.06 -18.75 5.04
CA LYS A 181 -4.83 -19.98 5.14
C LYS A 181 -6.30 -19.72 5.49
N GLU A 182 -6.54 -18.79 6.40
CA GLU A 182 -7.87 -18.35 6.80
C GLU A 182 -8.62 -17.67 5.65
N GLU A 183 -7.94 -16.79 4.90
CA GLU A 183 -8.56 -15.98 3.85
C GLU A 183 -8.76 -16.74 2.52
N PHE A 184 -7.77 -17.54 2.11
CA PHE A 184 -7.73 -18.15 0.78
C PHE A 184 -7.74 -19.68 0.77
N GLY A 185 -7.73 -20.34 1.94
CA GLY A 185 -7.59 -21.78 2.08
C GLY A 185 -6.13 -22.25 2.05
N GLU A 186 -5.88 -23.54 1.80
CA GLU A 186 -4.53 -24.12 1.90
C GLU A 186 -3.42 -23.28 1.23
N VAL A 187 -2.26 -23.23 1.88
CA VAL A 187 -1.10 -22.44 1.42
C VAL A 187 -0.47 -23.15 0.23
N THR A 188 -0.73 -22.62 -0.97
CA THR A 188 -0.22 -23.08 -2.25
C THR A 188 0.40 -21.91 -3.00
N PRO A 189 1.21 -22.14 -4.05
CA PRO A 189 1.74 -21.06 -4.87
C PRO A 189 0.65 -20.14 -5.46
N GLU A 190 -0.54 -20.66 -5.72
CA GLU A 190 -1.68 -19.86 -6.19
C GLU A 190 -2.27 -18.97 -5.10
N THR A 191 -2.44 -19.48 -3.87
CA THR A 191 -2.98 -18.67 -2.76
C THR A 191 -1.96 -17.66 -2.26
N ILE A 192 -0.66 -17.99 -2.28
CA ILE A 192 0.43 -17.03 -2.03
C ILE A 192 0.37 -15.87 -3.04
N LYS A 193 0.23 -16.15 -4.34
CA LYS A 193 0.09 -15.08 -5.35
C LYS A 193 -1.14 -14.19 -5.14
N LYS A 194 -2.24 -14.76 -4.64
CA LYS A 194 -3.42 -13.95 -4.29
C LYS A 194 -3.12 -13.03 -3.10
N ALA A 195 -2.45 -13.55 -2.08
CA ALA A 195 -2.02 -12.77 -0.94
C ALA A 195 -1.03 -11.66 -1.36
N GLU A 196 -0.01 -11.97 -2.16
CA GLU A 196 0.92 -10.97 -2.71
C GLU A 196 0.19 -9.87 -3.49
N LYS A 197 -0.80 -10.23 -4.31
CA LYS A 197 -1.61 -9.24 -5.03
C LYS A 197 -2.42 -8.35 -4.07
N LEU A 198 -2.92 -8.90 -2.98
CA LEU A 198 -3.66 -8.13 -1.97
C LEU A 198 -2.71 -7.18 -1.21
N LEU A 199 -1.53 -7.66 -0.82
CA LEU A 199 -0.47 -6.85 -0.20
C LEU A 199 -0.01 -5.71 -1.12
N ASP A 200 0.18 -5.99 -2.41
CA ASP A 200 0.50 -4.96 -3.42
C ASP A 200 -0.63 -3.91 -3.55
N GLY A 201 -1.88 -4.35 -3.49
CA GLY A 201 -3.06 -3.47 -3.45
C GLY A 201 -3.04 -2.53 -2.26
N GLU A 202 -2.73 -3.02 -1.05
CA GLU A 202 -2.64 -2.17 0.14
C GLU A 202 -1.52 -1.14 0.06
N VAL A 203 -0.38 -1.50 -0.54
CA VAL A 203 0.71 -0.54 -0.80
C VAL A 203 0.24 0.53 -1.79
N LYS A 204 -0.55 0.15 -2.80
CA LYS A 204 -1.12 1.07 -3.78
C LYS A 204 -2.15 2.01 -3.15
N ASP A 205 -3.01 1.51 -2.28
CA ASP A 205 -3.99 2.33 -1.56
C ASP A 205 -3.28 3.33 -0.64
N TYR A 206 -2.21 2.91 0.03
CA TYR A 206 -1.39 3.81 0.82
C TYR A 206 -0.65 4.85 -0.04
N ASP A 207 -0.20 4.48 -1.24
CA ASP A 207 0.38 5.41 -2.20
C ASP A 207 -0.62 6.49 -2.62
N TYR A 208 -1.87 6.12 -2.95
CA TYR A 208 -2.93 7.08 -3.27
C TYR A 208 -3.20 8.07 -2.14
N TYR A 209 -3.15 7.60 -0.89
CA TYR A 209 -3.24 8.47 0.28
C TYR A 209 -2.04 9.45 0.33
N LEU A 210 -0.81 8.95 0.19
CA LEU A 210 0.40 9.77 0.23
C LEU A 210 0.48 10.81 -0.90
N THR A 211 -0.07 10.49 -2.08
CA THR A 211 -0.09 11.38 -3.24
C THR A 211 -1.31 12.32 -3.27
N GLY A 212 -2.24 12.19 -2.32
CA GLY A 212 -3.45 13.02 -2.24
C GLY A 212 -4.52 12.66 -3.27
N GLN A 213 -4.49 11.44 -3.81
CA GLN A 213 -5.51 10.90 -4.72
C GLN A 213 -6.71 10.36 -3.94
N CYS A 214 -7.27 11.23 -3.10
CA CYS A 214 -8.38 10.96 -2.20
C CYS A 214 -9.59 11.81 -2.62
N TYR A 215 -10.77 11.21 -2.68
CA TYR A 215 -11.96 11.87 -3.21
C TYR A 215 -13.22 11.54 -2.40
N GLY A 216 -14.18 12.44 -2.49
CA GLY A 216 -15.58 12.21 -2.13
C GLY A 216 -16.52 12.74 -3.19
N PHE A 217 -17.79 12.37 -3.08
CA PHE A 217 -18.84 12.91 -3.92
C PHE A 217 -20.00 13.48 -3.10
N ARG A 218 -20.70 14.42 -3.72
CA ARG A 218 -21.99 14.95 -3.24
C ARG A 218 -22.96 14.96 -4.41
N LEU A 219 -24.10 14.30 -4.24
CA LEU A 219 -25.16 14.22 -5.22
C LEU A 219 -26.33 15.08 -4.76
N TYR A 220 -26.75 15.98 -5.64
CA TYR A 220 -27.88 16.87 -5.43
C TYR A 220 -29.02 16.47 -6.35
N LYS A 221 -30.24 16.71 -5.89
CA LYS A 221 -31.44 16.73 -6.72
C LYS A 221 -32.04 18.12 -6.60
N GLN A 222 -31.97 18.91 -7.67
CA GLN A 222 -32.13 20.36 -7.60
C GLN A 222 -31.10 20.92 -6.60
N GLU A 223 -31.53 21.68 -5.60
CA GLU A 223 -30.65 22.29 -4.58
C GLU A 223 -30.47 21.41 -3.33
N GLU A 224 -31.19 20.30 -3.21
CA GLU A 224 -31.13 19.43 -2.02
C GLU A 224 -30.03 18.37 -2.19
N GLU A 225 -29.06 18.32 -1.27
CA GLU A 225 -28.09 17.22 -1.17
C GLU A 225 -28.84 15.95 -0.75
N ILE A 226 -28.88 14.95 -1.62
CA ILE A 226 -29.59 13.69 -1.38
C ILE A 226 -28.66 12.55 -0.99
N ASP A 227 -27.37 12.65 -1.31
CA ASP A 227 -26.37 11.65 -0.95
C ASP A 227 -24.96 12.27 -0.94
N SER A 228 -24.11 11.79 -0.04
CA SER A 228 -22.70 12.12 0.00
C SER A 228 -21.88 10.99 0.60
N CYS A 229 -20.75 10.68 -0.03
CA CYS A 229 -19.86 9.61 0.39
C CYS A 229 -18.40 10.00 0.13
N TRP A 230 -17.51 9.57 1.02
CA TRP A 230 -16.10 9.95 1.05
C TRP A 230 -15.21 8.71 1.21
N GLY A 231 -13.89 8.89 1.10
CA GLY A 231 -12.92 7.81 1.27
C GLY A 231 -12.62 7.02 -0.02
N PHE A 232 -12.90 7.59 -1.18
CA PHE A 232 -12.50 6.97 -2.45
C PHE A 232 -11.03 7.26 -2.73
N LEU A 233 -10.20 6.21 -2.75
CA LEU A 233 -8.81 6.28 -3.14
C LEU A 233 -8.63 5.76 -4.56
N GLY A 234 -7.88 6.48 -5.39
CA GLY A 234 -7.52 5.94 -6.71
C GLY A 234 -7.16 6.95 -7.77
N ASP A 235 -6.73 6.43 -8.91
CA ASP A 235 -6.74 7.20 -10.14
C ASP A 235 -8.18 7.62 -10.44
N PHE A 236 -8.36 8.84 -10.94
CA PHE A 236 -9.68 9.43 -11.07
C PHE A 236 -10.68 8.56 -11.86
N ARG A 237 -10.23 7.82 -12.88
CA ARG A 237 -11.09 6.90 -13.65
C ARG A 237 -11.63 5.75 -12.80
N ASP A 238 -10.77 5.14 -11.97
CA ASP A 238 -11.17 4.05 -11.08
C ASP A 238 -12.14 4.58 -10.00
N VAL A 239 -11.94 5.83 -9.57
CA VAL A 239 -12.84 6.53 -8.65
C VAL A 239 -14.19 6.83 -9.31
N GLN A 240 -14.24 7.25 -10.57
CA GLN A 240 -15.49 7.44 -11.31
C GLN A 240 -16.31 6.15 -11.39
N ASP A 241 -15.68 5.02 -11.74
CA ASP A 241 -16.33 3.72 -11.79
C ASP A 241 -16.85 3.28 -10.42
N SER A 242 -16.10 3.57 -9.35
CA SER A 242 -16.51 3.29 -7.98
C SER A 242 -17.73 4.13 -7.57
N ILE A 243 -17.69 5.44 -7.80
CA ILE A 243 -18.80 6.37 -7.53
C ILE A 243 -20.05 5.95 -8.29
N LYS A 244 -19.91 5.54 -9.57
CA LYS A 244 -21.03 5.07 -10.40
C LYS A 244 -21.86 3.97 -9.73
N GLY A 245 -21.22 3.09 -8.96
CA GLY A 245 -21.90 2.02 -8.22
C GLY A 245 -22.73 2.49 -7.02
N HIS A 246 -22.49 3.70 -6.51
CA HIS A 246 -23.24 4.31 -5.41
C HIS A 246 -24.42 5.17 -5.86
N LEU A 247 -24.42 5.62 -7.12
CA LEU A 247 -25.45 6.52 -7.63
C LEU A 247 -26.76 5.78 -7.95
N PRO A 248 -27.92 6.47 -7.85
CA PRO A 248 -29.19 5.95 -8.35
C PRO A 248 -29.13 5.57 -9.84
N ASP A 249 -29.82 4.50 -10.22
CA ASP A 249 -29.86 4.00 -11.62
C ASP A 249 -30.29 5.06 -12.65
N GLU A 250 -31.10 6.03 -12.22
CA GLU A 250 -31.62 7.12 -13.07
C GLU A 250 -30.53 8.12 -13.51
N CYS A 251 -29.46 8.27 -12.71
CA CYS A 251 -28.42 9.28 -12.91
C CYS A 251 -27.00 8.72 -12.87
N LYS A 252 -26.82 7.40 -12.83
CA LYS A 252 -25.49 6.77 -12.77
C LYS A 252 -24.55 7.18 -13.91
N ASP A 253 -25.07 7.54 -15.08
CA ASP A 253 -24.25 7.94 -16.22
C ASP A 253 -23.79 9.41 -16.15
N ILE A 254 -24.20 10.16 -15.13
CA ILE A 254 -23.73 11.54 -14.87
C ILE A 254 -22.21 11.62 -14.67
N VAL A 255 -21.59 10.53 -14.18
CA VAL A 255 -20.13 10.45 -13.97
C VAL A 255 -19.33 10.54 -15.27
N GLU A 256 -19.93 10.14 -16.39
CA GLU A 256 -19.26 10.08 -17.71
C GLU A 256 -19.07 11.48 -18.33
N ILE A 257 -19.81 12.47 -17.83
CA ILE A 257 -19.81 13.85 -18.33
C ILE A 257 -19.26 14.85 -17.31
N LEU A 258 -18.55 14.37 -16.27
CA LEU A 258 -17.86 15.20 -15.29
C LEU A 258 -16.84 16.13 -15.97
N GLN A 259 -16.85 17.40 -15.58
CA GLN A 259 -15.93 18.42 -16.06
C GLN A 259 -15.24 19.10 -14.88
N GLU A 260 -13.95 19.38 -15.03
CA GLU A 260 -13.20 20.15 -14.04
C GLU A 260 -13.74 21.57 -13.94
N ARG A 261 -13.91 22.05 -12.69
CA ARG A 261 -14.19 23.45 -12.39
C ARG A 261 -13.05 24.07 -11.60
N TRP A 262 -12.75 25.32 -11.92
CA TRP A 262 -11.68 26.11 -11.31
C TRP A 262 -12.19 27.03 -10.19
N ASP A 263 -13.50 27.23 -10.13
CA ASP A 263 -14.23 28.00 -9.14
C ASP A 263 -14.89 27.10 -8.10
N ASN A 264 -15.16 27.67 -6.93
CA ASN A 264 -15.87 26.99 -5.84
C ASN A 264 -17.38 27.26 -5.95
N ALA A 265 -17.94 27.04 -7.14
CA ALA A 265 -19.35 27.25 -7.39
C ALA A 265 -20.21 26.31 -6.55
N SER A 266 -21.26 26.85 -5.94
CA SER A 266 -22.31 26.10 -5.24
C SER A 266 -23.23 25.39 -6.23
N VAL A 267 -24.11 24.51 -5.73
CA VAL A 267 -25.11 23.88 -6.60
C VAL A 267 -26.08 24.93 -7.16
N GLU A 268 -26.41 25.95 -6.37
CA GLU A 268 -27.25 27.07 -6.77
C GLU A 268 -26.62 27.83 -7.93
N ASP A 269 -25.33 28.18 -7.84
CA ASP A 269 -24.61 28.86 -8.93
C ASP A 269 -24.67 28.05 -10.24
N ILE A 270 -24.50 26.72 -10.14
CA ILE A 270 -24.55 25.82 -11.31
C ILE A 270 -25.94 25.78 -11.93
N LEU A 271 -26.98 25.69 -11.11
CA LEU A 271 -28.35 25.63 -11.59
C LEU A 271 -28.77 26.98 -12.21
N GLU A 272 -28.35 28.10 -11.62
CA GLU A 272 -28.57 29.45 -12.16
C GLU A 272 -27.90 29.61 -13.52
N GLU A 273 -26.63 29.22 -13.67
CA GLU A 273 -25.94 29.28 -14.96
C GLU A 273 -26.63 28.44 -16.04
N ILE A 274 -27.08 27.23 -15.71
CA ILE A 274 -27.79 26.37 -16.66
C ILE A 274 -29.12 27.01 -17.07
N GLN A 275 -29.85 27.59 -16.11
CA GLN A 275 -31.09 28.30 -16.41
C GLN A 275 -30.84 29.51 -17.31
N GLU A 276 -29.82 30.32 -17.02
CA GLU A 276 -29.47 31.47 -17.86
C GLU A 276 -29.06 31.07 -19.29
N HIS A 277 -28.43 29.90 -19.45
CA HIS A 277 -28.07 29.37 -20.76
C HIS A 277 -29.30 28.90 -21.55
N GLU A 278 -30.21 28.17 -20.91
CA GLU A 278 -31.47 27.74 -21.54
C GLU A 278 -32.35 28.93 -21.94
N ASP A 279 -32.48 29.93 -21.06
CA ASP A 279 -33.26 31.14 -21.36
C ASP A 279 -32.68 31.92 -22.55
N LYS A 280 -31.35 31.95 -22.70
CA LYS A 280 -30.67 32.58 -23.86
C LYS A 280 -30.88 31.80 -25.15
N ASP A 281 -30.80 30.48 -25.09
CA ASP A 281 -31.03 29.61 -26.26
C ASP A 281 -32.49 29.73 -26.73
N GLU A 282 -33.48 29.78 -25.81
CA GLU A 282 -34.89 30.02 -26.13
C GLU A 282 -35.13 31.41 -26.78
N LEU A 283 -34.43 32.45 -26.30
CA LEU A 283 -34.51 33.79 -26.90
C LEU A 283 -33.88 33.85 -28.30
N ASP A 284 -32.78 33.13 -28.55
CA ASP A 284 -32.08 33.13 -29.85
C ASP A 284 -32.89 32.38 -30.92
N CYS A 285 -33.49 31.23 -30.58
CA CYS A 285 -34.35 30.51 -31.52
C CYS A 285 -35.71 31.20 -31.77
N GLY A 286 -36.23 31.98 -30.81
CA GLY A 286 -37.42 32.81 -31.02
C GLY A 286 -37.20 34.00 -31.97
N LEU A 287 -35.97 34.52 -32.06
CA LEU A 287 -35.61 35.62 -32.95
C LEU A 287 -35.42 35.16 -34.41
N ASP A 288 -34.94 33.93 -34.62
CA ASP A 288 -34.83 33.34 -35.97
C ASP A 288 -36.21 33.07 -36.60
N ASP A 289 -37.21 32.69 -35.81
CA ASP A 289 -38.59 32.51 -36.29
C ASP A 289 -39.26 33.85 -36.64
N GLU A 290 -39.07 34.91 -35.85
CA GLU A 290 -39.63 36.25 -36.15
C GLU A 290 -38.99 36.93 -37.39
N LEU A 291 -37.74 36.62 -37.71
CA LEU A 291 -37.07 37.12 -38.93
C LEU A 291 -37.53 36.44 -40.22
N THR A 292 -38.12 35.25 -40.14
CA THR A 292 -38.69 34.58 -41.33
C THR A 292 -40.06 35.12 -41.73
N ASP A 293 -40.87 35.57 -40.76
CA ASP A 293 -42.20 36.14 -41.01
C ASP A 293 -42.16 37.60 -41.51
N GLU A 294 -41.10 38.38 -41.23
CA GLU A 294 -40.93 39.73 -41.78
C GLU A 294 -40.36 39.77 -43.22
N MET A 295 -39.88 38.64 -43.77
CA MET A 295 -39.40 38.55 -45.16
C MET A 295 -40.44 38.00 -46.17
N GLU A 296 -41.65 37.63 -45.72
CA GLU A 296 -42.77 37.21 -46.59
C GLU A 296 -43.91 38.25 -46.74
N MET A 297 -43.72 39.49 -46.29
CA MET A 297 -44.62 40.64 -46.58
C MET A 297 -44.06 41.62 -47.61
#